data_AF-A0A7R9DQA4-F1
#
_entry.id   AF-A0A7R9DQA4-F1
#
_cell.length_a   1.000
_cell.length_b   1.000
_cell.length_c   1.000
_cell.angle_alpha   90.00
_cell.angle_beta   90.00
_cell.angle_gamma   90.00
#
_symmetry.space_group_name_H-M   'P 1'
#
loop_
_entity.id
_entity.type
_entity.pdbx_description
1 polymer ?
#
loop_
_entity_poly.entity_id
_entity_poly.type
_entity_poly.pdbx_seq_one_letter_code
_entity_poly.pdbx_strand_id
1 'polypeptide(L)'
;MWNIIKLMKDVEIFELPEPRKPLQIFNRYDFVDQELGMILEPDVYPEDPYPHCPIDDSSKNIRGSSATYHTRKNITNNVSTLTLKEVEERWGLKLVLVASQLVRNTALMSKSASPLLELTLMQYCLLERVGRSRYMGEVTQGKVSLQLMGEDPKSLFYYRLQLLKHKLVVKQ
;
A
#
# COMPACT_ATOMS: atom_id res chain seq x y z
N MET A 1 -19.09 6.90 8.49
CA MET A 1 -17.68 6.44 8.39
C MET A 1 -16.69 7.43 9.04
N TRP A 2 -16.66 8.72 8.67
CA TRP A 2 -15.75 9.73 9.25
C TRP A 2 -15.75 9.78 10.80
N ASN A 3 -16.92 9.82 11.43
CA ASN A 3 -17.03 9.84 12.90
C ASN A 3 -16.39 8.61 13.57
N ILE A 4 -16.30 7.47 12.89
CA ILE A 4 -15.61 6.27 13.41
C ILE A 4 -14.10 6.48 13.33
N ILE A 5 -13.59 6.96 12.19
CA ILE A 5 -12.16 7.22 11.97
C ILE A 5 -11.61 8.14 13.04
N LYS A 6 -12.35 9.19 13.41
CA LYS A 6 -11.95 10.15 14.46
C LYS A 6 -11.81 9.53 15.85
N LEU A 7 -12.43 8.38 16.11
CA LEU A 7 -12.38 7.67 17.39
C LEU A 7 -11.33 6.56 17.40
N MET A 8 -10.69 6.26 16.27
CA MET A 8 -9.69 5.21 16.16
C MET A 8 -8.35 5.69 16.72
N LYS A 9 -7.98 5.21 17.90
CA LYS A 9 -6.70 5.56 18.55
C LYS A 9 -5.46 5.06 17.79
N ASP A 10 -5.63 4.00 17.00
CA ASP A 10 -4.58 3.41 16.18
C ASP A 10 -4.47 4.04 14.78
N VAL A 11 -5.21 5.11 14.49
CA VAL A 11 -5.16 5.81 13.20
C VAL A 11 -4.81 7.26 13.43
N GLU A 12 -3.72 7.67 12.78
CA GLU A 12 -3.30 9.06 12.73
C GLU A 12 -3.63 9.66 11.35
N ILE A 13 -3.85 10.96 11.34
CA ILE A 13 -4.25 11.72 10.16
C ILE A 13 -3.15 12.72 9.84
N PHE A 14 -2.67 12.67 8.61
CA PHE A 14 -1.59 13.51 8.13
C PHE A 14 -2.02 14.34 6.92
N GLU A 15 -1.40 15.51 6.79
CA GLU A 15 -1.42 16.37 5.63
C GLU A 15 -0.17 16.11 4.78
N LEU A 16 -0.37 15.85 3.50
CA LEU A 16 0.71 15.74 2.51
C LEU A 16 1.18 17.14 2.07
N PRO A 17 2.46 17.28 1.66
CA PRO A 17 2.97 18.54 1.10
C PRO A 17 2.16 18.96 -0.15
N GLU A 18 1.92 18.01 -1.05
CA GLU A 18 1.15 18.19 -2.27
C GLU A 18 -0.06 17.25 -2.34
N PRO A 19 -1.14 17.62 -3.03
CA PRO A 19 -2.29 16.75 -3.20
C PRO A 19 -1.90 15.45 -3.90
N ARG A 20 -2.33 14.31 -3.35
CA ARG A 20 -2.08 13.02 -3.98
C ARG A 20 -2.89 12.92 -5.28
N LYS A 21 -2.32 12.28 -6.30
CA LYS A 21 -3.04 11.95 -7.54
C LYS A 21 -4.21 11.01 -7.24
N PRO A 22 -5.38 11.19 -7.88
CA PRO A 22 -6.52 10.29 -7.69
C PRO A 22 -6.17 8.84 -7.99
N LEU A 23 -6.62 7.92 -7.12
CA LEU A 23 -6.47 6.49 -7.38
C LEU A 23 -7.40 6.08 -8.52
N GLN A 24 -6.83 5.63 -9.62
CA GLN A 24 -7.57 5.04 -10.73
C GLN A 24 -7.61 3.52 -10.56
N ILE A 25 -8.81 2.94 -10.49
CA ILE A 25 -8.97 1.49 -10.41
C ILE A 25 -8.73 0.92 -11.81
N PHE A 26 -7.63 0.21 -11.97
CA PHE A 26 -7.27 -0.47 -13.21
C PHE A 26 -7.60 -1.95 -13.13
N ASN A 27 -8.51 -2.42 -13.98
CA ASN A 27 -8.81 -3.84 -14.10
C ASN A 27 -8.08 -4.44 -15.31
N ARG A 28 -7.02 -5.20 -15.05
CA ARG A 28 -6.22 -5.85 -16.10
C ARG A 28 -6.99 -6.90 -16.89
N TYR A 29 -8.07 -7.45 -16.33
CA TYR A 29 -8.91 -8.42 -17.01
C TYR A 29 -9.81 -7.80 -18.09
N ASP A 30 -9.92 -6.46 -18.14
CA ASP A 30 -10.58 -5.77 -19.24
C ASP A 30 -9.72 -5.77 -20.52
N PHE A 31 -8.43 -6.11 -20.41
CA PHE A 31 -7.46 -6.14 -21.50
C PHE A 31 -7.02 -7.57 -21.79
N VAL A 32 -7.96 -8.50 -21.98
CA VAL A 32 -7.64 -9.89 -22.32
C VAL A 32 -7.78 -10.11 -23.82
N ASP A 33 -6.74 -10.67 -24.43
CA ASP A 33 -6.80 -11.18 -25.79
C ASP A 33 -7.80 -12.34 -25.85
N GLN A 34 -8.85 -12.20 -26.66
CA GLN A 34 -9.95 -13.16 -26.70
C GLN A 34 -9.54 -14.51 -27.32
N GLU A 35 -8.50 -14.55 -28.14
CA GLU A 35 -8.02 -15.78 -28.78
C GLU A 35 -6.99 -16.49 -27.91
N LEU A 36 -6.06 -15.75 -27.33
CA LEU A 36 -4.92 -16.28 -26.58
C LEU A 36 -5.17 -16.38 -25.07
N GLY A 37 -6.20 -15.70 -24.56
CA GLY A 37 -6.49 -15.62 -23.12
C GLY A 37 -5.42 -14.88 -22.32
N MET A 38 -4.52 -14.15 -22.99
CA MET A 38 -3.42 -13.43 -22.36
C MET A 38 -3.84 -12.00 -22.00
N ILE A 39 -3.34 -11.51 -20.86
CA ILE A 39 -3.50 -10.10 -20.49
C ILE A 39 -2.57 -9.26 -21.38
N LEU A 40 -3.16 -8.32 -22.12
CA LEU A 40 -2.48 -7.33 -22.93
C LEU A 40 -2.10 -6.12 -22.06
N GLU A 41 -0.88 -5.65 -22.23
CA GLU A 41 -0.43 -4.41 -21.61
C GLU A 41 -0.97 -3.21 -22.40
N PRO A 42 -1.81 -2.34 -21.82
CA PRO A 42 -2.22 -1.12 -22.50
C PRO A 42 -1.03 -0.20 -22.75
N ASP A 43 -1.10 0.60 -23.81
CA ASP A 43 -0.08 1.59 -24.14
C ASP A 43 0.08 2.65 -23.03
N VAL A 44 -1.02 2.99 -22.37
CA VAL A 44 -1.08 3.97 -21.28
C VAL A 44 -1.61 3.30 -20.02
N TYR A 45 -0.78 3.29 -18.99
CA TYR A 45 -1.19 2.86 -17.66
C TYR A 45 -1.63 4.05 -16.82
N PRO A 46 -2.61 3.86 -15.92
CA PRO A 46 -2.86 4.83 -14.87
C PRO A 46 -1.62 5.00 -14.02
N GLU A 47 -1.35 6.24 -13.64
CA GLU A 47 -0.19 6.56 -12.81
C GLU A 47 -0.34 5.95 -11.41
N ASP A 48 0.73 5.36 -10.88
CA ASP A 48 0.78 4.81 -9.52
C ASP A 48 0.91 5.97 -8.50
N PRO A 49 -0.13 6.28 -7.70
CA PRO A 49 -0.05 7.36 -6.71
C PRO A 49 0.77 6.94 -5.47
N TYR A 50 1.32 5.72 -5.45
CA TYR A 50 2.08 5.14 -4.36
C TYR A 50 3.45 4.62 -4.82
N PRO A 51 4.39 5.51 -5.15
CA PRO A 51 5.74 5.10 -5.54
C PRO A 51 6.40 4.25 -4.45
N HIS A 52 7.22 3.29 -4.89
CA HIS A 52 7.98 2.44 -3.98
C HIS A 52 9.13 3.24 -3.35
N CYS A 53 8.93 3.64 -2.09
CA CYS A 53 9.95 4.31 -1.28
C CYS A 53 10.04 3.62 0.09
N PRO A 54 10.88 2.57 0.22
CA PRO A 54 11.05 1.85 1.47
C PRO A 54 11.47 2.76 2.63
N ILE A 55 10.87 2.54 3.78
CA ILE A 55 11.13 3.25 5.04
C ILE A 55 11.39 2.21 6.11
N ASP A 56 12.51 2.36 6.80
CA ASP A 56 12.84 1.64 8.03
C ASP A 56 13.29 2.67 9.07
N ASP A 57 12.38 3.02 9.96
CA ASP A 57 12.61 3.94 11.07
C ASP A 57 12.56 3.12 12.36
N SER A 58 13.71 2.54 12.71
CA SER A 58 13.85 1.70 13.90
C SER A 58 13.64 2.50 15.19
N SER A 59 13.84 3.82 15.17
CA SER A 59 13.62 4.69 16.34
C SER A 59 12.15 4.81 16.73
N LYS A 60 11.25 4.73 15.73
CA LYS A 60 9.79 4.77 15.90
C LYS A 60 9.13 3.41 15.71
N ASN A 61 9.92 2.37 15.44
CA ASN A 61 9.45 1.04 15.07
C ASN A 61 8.46 1.09 13.89
N ILE A 62 8.80 1.87 12.85
CA ILE A 62 8.00 2.04 11.65
C ILE A 62 8.74 1.43 10.46
N ARG A 63 8.06 0.56 9.72
CA ARG A 63 8.50 0.02 8.43
C ARG A 63 7.40 0.10 7.38
N GLY A 64 7.77 0.09 6.11
CA GLY A 64 6.83 0.05 4.97
C GLY A 64 7.30 0.90 3.80
N SER A 65 6.37 1.32 2.94
CA SER A 65 6.69 2.12 1.76
C SER A 65 5.86 3.40 1.66
N SER A 66 6.53 4.57 1.70
CA SER A 66 5.88 5.89 1.65
C SER A 66 6.86 7.02 1.28
N ALA A 67 6.69 7.62 0.09
CA ALA A 67 7.48 8.78 -0.36
C ALA A 67 7.36 10.02 0.55
N THR A 68 6.25 10.18 1.26
CA THR A 68 5.98 11.38 2.07
C THR A 68 6.19 11.14 3.56
N TYR A 69 6.86 10.05 3.96
CA TYR A 69 7.00 9.69 5.38
C TYR A 69 7.61 10.80 6.23
N HIS A 70 8.67 11.44 5.72
CA HIS A 70 9.40 12.51 6.41
C HIS A 70 8.81 13.92 6.19
N THR A 71 7.96 14.10 5.17
CA THR A 71 7.48 15.42 4.76
C THR A 71 6.02 15.70 5.12
N ARG A 72 5.23 14.65 5.40
CA ARG A 72 3.84 14.79 5.84
C ARG A 72 3.76 15.33 7.26
N LYS A 73 2.73 16.13 7.53
CA LYS A 73 2.49 16.77 8.84
C LYS A 73 1.35 16.07 9.57
N ASN A 74 1.56 15.66 10.83
CA ASN A 74 0.46 15.10 11.63
C ASN A 74 -0.53 16.21 12.01
N ILE A 75 -1.80 16.01 11.66
CA ILE A 75 -2.90 16.94 11.90
C ILE A 75 -4.08 16.27 12.63
N THR A 76 -3.86 15.10 13.23
CA THR A 76 -4.89 14.28 13.91
C THR A 76 -5.72 15.12 14.89
N ASN A 77 -5.06 15.96 15.68
CA ASN A 77 -5.72 16.83 16.66
C ASN A 77 -6.54 17.94 15.96
N ASN A 78 -6.04 18.51 14.87
CA ASN A 78 -6.72 19.58 14.12
C ASN A 78 -8.01 19.12 13.44
N VAL A 79 -8.13 17.84 13.10
CA VAL A 79 -9.30 17.29 12.38
C VAL A 79 -10.33 16.61 13.29
N SER A 80 -9.97 16.33 14.56
CA SER A 80 -10.79 15.59 15.52
C SER A 80 -12.18 16.21 15.78
N THR A 81 -12.29 17.54 15.72
CA THR A 81 -13.54 18.27 15.95
C THR A 81 -14.30 18.58 14.66
N LEU A 82 -13.68 18.38 13.50
CA LEU A 82 -14.24 18.78 12.22
C LEU A 82 -15.16 17.71 11.62
N THR A 83 -16.13 18.15 10.83
CA THR A 83 -16.96 17.34 9.96
C THR A 83 -16.17 16.88 8.74
N LEU A 84 -16.67 15.84 8.05
CA LEU A 84 -16.03 15.36 6.83
C LEU A 84 -15.94 16.47 5.78
N LYS A 85 -17.03 17.24 5.62
CA LYS A 85 -17.12 18.35 4.67
C LYS A 85 -16.06 19.43 4.93
N GLU A 86 -15.91 19.88 6.18
CA GLU A 86 -14.89 20.88 6.54
C GLU A 86 -13.47 20.37 6.27
N VAL A 87 -13.23 19.08 6.47
CA VAL A 87 -11.92 18.46 6.21
C VAL A 87 -11.66 18.35 4.72
N GLU A 88 -12.66 17.93 3.94
CA GLU A 88 -12.58 17.85 2.48
C GLU A 88 -12.35 19.23 1.85
N GLU A 89 -13.05 20.26 2.32
CA GLU A 89 -12.90 21.64 1.87
C GLU A 89 -11.51 22.21 2.19
N ARG A 90 -10.94 21.86 3.35
CA ARG A 90 -9.65 22.42 3.79
C ARG A 90 -8.44 21.67 3.24
N TRP A 91 -8.47 20.33 3.18
CA TRP A 91 -7.30 19.52 2.80
C TRP A 91 -7.47 18.74 1.49
N GLY A 92 -8.70 18.43 1.08
CA GLY A 92 -8.96 17.64 -0.14
C GLY A 92 -8.08 16.38 -0.23
N LEU A 93 -7.39 16.22 -1.37
CA LEU A 93 -6.49 15.09 -1.64
C LEU A 93 -5.12 15.16 -0.92
N LYS A 94 -4.91 16.14 -0.04
CA LYS A 94 -3.74 16.17 0.87
C LYS A 94 -3.95 15.34 2.13
N LEU A 95 -5.18 14.93 2.44
CA LEU A 95 -5.47 14.16 3.65
C LEU A 95 -5.10 12.68 3.49
N VAL A 96 -4.33 12.12 4.42
CA VAL A 96 -4.02 10.69 4.46
C VAL A 96 -4.19 10.10 5.85
N LEU A 97 -4.72 8.88 5.89
CA LEU A 97 -4.88 8.09 7.12
C LEU A 97 -3.74 7.08 7.21
N VAL A 98 -3.13 6.97 8.38
CA VAL A 98 -2.01 6.05 8.62
C VAL A 98 -2.32 5.28 9.90
N ALA A 99 -2.50 3.97 9.77
CA ALA A 99 -2.65 3.10 10.92
C ALA A 99 -1.30 2.83 11.60
N SER A 100 -1.35 2.55 12.90
CA SER A 100 -0.20 2.13 13.71
C SER A 100 0.49 0.91 13.08
N GLN A 101 1.80 0.75 13.31
CA GLN A 101 2.55 -0.38 12.75
C GLN A 101 1.92 -1.74 13.14
N LEU A 102 1.40 -1.86 14.36
CA LEU A 102 0.72 -3.05 14.86
C LEU A 102 -0.54 -3.37 14.03
N VAL A 103 -1.39 -2.38 13.78
CA VAL A 103 -2.60 -2.56 12.99
C VAL A 103 -2.26 -2.91 11.54
N ARG A 104 -1.27 -2.26 10.94
CA ARG A 104 -0.79 -2.60 9.58
C ARG A 104 -0.25 -4.03 9.50
N ASN A 105 0.56 -4.45 10.47
CA ASN A 105 1.07 -5.82 10.58
C ASN A 105 -0.09 -6.83 10.67
N THR A 106 -1.08 -6.56 11.52
CA THR A 106 -2.25 -7.43 11.72
C THR A 106 -3.08 -7.55 10.45
N ALA A 107 -3.28 -6.43 9.74
CA ALA A 107 -4.04 -6.40 8.50
C ALA A 107 -3.37 -7.18 7.37
N LEU A 108 -2.03 -7.13 7.27
CA LEU A 108 -1.28 -7.78 6.20
C LEU A 108 -0.95 -9.25 6.48
N MET A 109 -0.59 -9.60 7.72
CA MET A 109 -0.06 -10.93 8.04
C MET A 109 -1.12 -11.92 8.51
N SER A 110 -2.37 -11.49 8.72
CA SER A 110 -3.43 -12.26 9.38
C SER A 110 -3.09 -12.61 10.83
N LYS A 111 -4.13 -12.79 11.66
CA LYS A 111 -3.97 -13.25 13.06
C LYS A 111 -3.43 -14.68 13.17
N SER A 112 -3.48 -15.44 12.08
CA SER A 112 -2.99 -16.82 12.00
C SER A 112 -1.50 -16.94 11.68
N ALA A 113 -0.82 -15.85 11.31
CA ALA A 113 0.63 -15.88 11.11
C ALA A 113 1.36 -16.12 12.43
N SER A 114 2.53 -16.77 12.33
CA SER A 114 3.41 -16.97 13.47
C SER A 114 3.80 -15.61 14.08
N PRO A 115 3.66 -15.41 15.41
CA PRO A 115 4.13 -14.20 16.07
C PRO A 115 5.66 -14.00 15.97
N LEU A 116 6.40 -15.07 15.65
CA LEU A 116 7.86 -15.05 15.47
C LEU A 116 8.28 -14.79 14.02
N LEU A 117 7.32 -14.61 13.11
CA LEU A 117 7.63 -14.32 11.71
C LEU A 117 8.11 -12.88 11.57
N GLU A 118 9.39 -12.73 11.29
CA GLU A 118 9.97 -11.45 10.89
C GLU A 118 10.17 -11.38 9.39
N LEU A 119 9.53 -10.40 8.77
CA LEU A 119 9.72 -10.07 7.36
C LEU A 119 10.83 -9.05 7.22
N THR A 120 11.69 -9.23 6.21
CA THR A 120 12.59 -8.15 5.79
C THR A 120 11.78 -6.94 5.31
N LEU A 121 12.39 -5.75 5.29
CA LEU A 121 11.73 -4.54 4.78
C LEU A 121 11.14 -4.77 3.38
N MET A 122 11.90 -5.40 2.49
CA MET A 122 11.46 -5.65 1.11
C MET A 122 10.31 -6.65 1.03
N GLN A 123 10.33 -7.72 1.84
CA GLN A 123 9.20 -8.66 1.94
C GLN A 123 7.94 -7.96 2.46
N TYR A 124 8.08 -7.08 3.46
CA TYR A 124 6.99 -6.30 4.00
C TYR A 124 6.42 -5.31 2.98
N CYS A 125 7.28 -4.57 2.27
CA CYS A 125 6.87 -3.66 1.21
C CYS A 125 6.20 -4.40 0.04
N LEU A 126 6.67 -5.60 -0.32
CA LEU A 126 6.04 -6.44 -1.33
C LEU A 126 4.62 -6.82 -0.88
N LEU A 127 4.48 -7.24 0.38
CA LEU A 127 3.18 -7.59 0.95
C LEU A 127 2.23 -6.37 1.02
N GLU A 128 2.74 -5.19 1.39
CA GLU A 128 1.97 -3.94 1.32
C GLU A 128 1.49 -3.65 -0.11
N ARG A 129 2.35 -3.84 -1.12
CA ARG A 129 2.00 -3.64 -2.53
C ARG A 129 0.90 -4.61 -2.97
N VAL A 130 1.05 -5.91 -2.68
CA VAL A 130 0.02 -6.91 -2.96
C VAL A 130 -1.31 -6.56 -2.28
N GLY A 131 -1.26 -6.17 -1.00
CA GLY A 131 -2.46 -5.78 -0.24
C GLY A 131 -3.18 -4.57 -0.81
N ARG A 132 -2.45 -3.61 -1.41
CA ARG A 132 -3.04 -2.45 -2.09
C ARG A 132 -3.80 -2.81 -3.37
N SER A 133 -3.44 -3.92 -4.02
CA SER A 133 -4.06 -4.38 -5.26
C SER A 133 -5.40 -5.10 -5.07
N ARG A 134 -5.90 -5.17 -3.82
CA ARG A 134 -7.23 -5.70 -3.45
C ARG A 134 -7.46 -7.09 -4.06
N TYR A 135 -8.50 -7.23 -4.89
CA TYR A 135 -8.89 -8.48 -5.53
C TYR A 135 -8.08 -8.82 -6.79
N MET A 136 -7.33 -7.85 -7.33
CA MET A 136 -6.59 -8.02 -8.60
C MET A 136 -5.21 -8.64 -8.42
N GLY A 137 -4.67 -8.60 -7.19
CA GLY A 137 -3.31 -9.04 -6.89
C GLY A 137 -2.23 -8.29 -7.71
N GLU A 138 -0.99 -8.76 -7.62
CA GLU A 138 0.14 -8.20 -8.37
C GLU A 138 0.73 -9.24 -9.33
N VAL A 139 1.12 -8.78 -10.51
CA VAL A 139 1.90 -9.57 -11.47
C VAL A 139 3.39 -9.39 -11.21
N THR A 140 4.20 -10.41 -11.55
CA THR A 140 5.66 -10.37 -11.38
C THR A 140 6.41 -9.70 -12.52
N GLN A 141 5.76 -9.52 -13.66
CA GLN A 141 6.34 -8.98 -14.89
C GLN A 141 5.40 -7.95 -15.49
N GLY A 142 5.97 -7.00 -16.23
CA GLY A 142 5.22 -5.97 -16.94
C GLY A 142 5.45 -4.56 -16.39
N LYS A 143 4.97 -3.55 -17.11
CA LYS A 143 5.21 -2.12 -16.78
C LYS A 143 4.61 -1.71 -15.43
N VAL A 144 3.47 -2.30 -15.05
CA VAL A 144 2.81 -2.10 -13.75
C VAL A 144 2.76 -3.42 -13.00
N SER A 145 3.90 -3.76 -12.39
CA SER A 145 4.15 -5.04 -11.74
C SER A 145 5.00 -4.88 -10.49
N LEU A 146 5.33 -5.99 -9.82
CA LEU A 146 6.31 -6.01 -8.73
C LEU A 146 7.70 -5.49 -9.14
N GLN A 147 8.00 -5.40 -10.44
CA GLN A 147 9.26 -4.80 -10.94
C GLN A 147 9.38 -3.30 -10.59
N LEU A 148 8.28 -2.61 -10.30
CA LEU A 148 8.28 -1.22 -9.81
C LEU A 148 8.97 -1.06 -8.45
N MET A 149 9.27 -2.16 -7.76
CA MET A 149 10.10 -2.14 -6.56
C MET A 149 11.59 -1.89 -6.84
N GLY A 150 12.03 -1.97 -8.11
CA GLY A 150 13.43 -1.75 -8.49
C GLY A 150 14.37 -2.91 -8.14
N GLU A 151 13.82 -4.04 -7.70
CA GLU A 151 14.56 -5.24 -7.33
C GLU A 151 14.80 -6.15 -8.54
N ASP A 152 15.92 -6.87 -8.53
CA ASP A 152 16.21 -7.83 -9.60
C ASP A 152 15.24 -9.03 -9.56
N PRO A 153 14.99 -9.70 -10.71
CA PRO A 153 14.04 -10.80 -10.78
C PRO A 153 14.31 -11.97 -9.82
N LYS A 154 15.59 -12.23 -9.49
CA LYS A 154 15.97 -13.30 -8.58
C LYS A 154 15.60 -12.91 -7.14
N SER A 155 15.87 -11.68 -6.72
CA SER A 155 15.47 -11.17 -5.40
C SER A 155 13.95 -11.17 -5.23
N LEU A 156 13.20 -10.66 -6.22
CA LEU A 156 11.73 -10.70 -6.22
C LEU A 156 11.18 -12.13 -6.11
N PHE A 157 11.79 -13.07 -6.82
CA PHE A 157 11.42 -14.48 -6.72
C PHE A 157 11.58 -15.00 -5.28
N TYR A 158 12.70 -14.72 -4.61
CA TYR A 158 12.94 -15.16 -3.23
C TYR A 158 12.02 -14.48 -2.21
N TYR A 159 11.76 -13.18 -2.36
CA TYR A 159 10.82 -12.47 -1.48
C TYR A 159 9.42 -13.08 -1.58
N ARG A 160 8.93 -13.30 -2.81
CA ARG A 160 7.64 -13.98 -3.04
C ARG A 160 7.63 -15.39 -2.47
N LEU A 161 8.72 -16.15 -2.65
CA LEU A 161 8.82 -17.53 -2.15
C LEU A 161 8.68 -17.59 -0.63
N GLN A 162 9.28 -16.66 0.11
CA GLN A 162 9.12 -16.60 1.57
C GLN A 162 7.69 -16.27 1.98
N LEU A 163 7.05 -15.29 1.33
CA LEU A 163 5.65 -14.95 1.62
C LEU A 163 4.69 -16.11 1.32
N LEU A 164 4.94 -16.86 0.24
CA LEU A 164 4.18 -18.08 -0.10
C LEU A 164 4.36 -19.16 0.97
N LYS A 165 5.59 -19.40 1.43
CA LYS A 165 5.90 -20.38 2.49
C LYS A 165 5.13 -20.08 3.79
N HIS A 166 4.93 -18.81 4.09
CA HIS A 166 4.18 -18.35 5.26
C HIS A 166 2.68 -18.14 5.00
N LYS A 167 2.18 -18.49 3.81
CA LYS A 167 0.77 -18.33 3.39
C LYS A 167 0.26 -16.89 3.47
N LEU A 168 1.17 -15.92 3.32
CA LEU A 168 0.83 -14.49 3.30
C LEU A 168 0.37 -14.02 1.93
N VAL A 169 0.75 -14.76 0.88
CA VAL A 169 0.26 -14.57 -0.49
C VAL A 169 -0.10 -15.94 -1.07
N VAL A 170 -0.91 -15.95 -2.12
CA VAL A 170 -1.26 -17.15 -2.89
C VAL A 170 -0.90 -16.94 -4.36
N LYS A 171 -0.62 -18.03 -5.07
CA LYS A 171 -0.48 -18.01 -6.52
C LYS A 171 -1.89 -18.11 -7.12
N GLN A 172 -2.24 -17.17 -7.98
CA GLN A 172 -3.41 -17.26 -8.87
C GLN A 172 -3.01 -17.93 -10.18
#